data_AF-A0AAW1VJM9-F1
#
_entry.id   AF-A0AAW1VJM9-F1
#
_cell.length_a   1.000
_cell.length_b   1.000
_cell.length_c   1.000
_cell.angle_alpha   90.00
_cell.angle_beta   90.00
_cell.angle_gamma   90.00
#
_symmetry.space_group_name_H-M   'P 1'
#
loop_
_entity.id
_entity.type
_entity.pdbx_description
1 polymer ?
#
loop_
_entity_poly.entity_id
_entity_poly.type
_entity_poly.pdbx_seq_one_letter_code
_entity_poly.pdbx_strand_id
1 'polypeptide(L)'
;MHGAGCVVVYRLLVEKIYYTCRCQGYSQHCRCEPFPICTFKGHSANVVSVDFHPTNEDLLCSQAINNELKLWSINSTKEDNKHKKDHLHEEEYSGLIMCEGASCSPIETGGSLVRFQPQEGRVVAAAQHHQVALYDVDMGYMREKLGGHLSLITSMSWDQLGQLLATVSAEMVNVWRISSTRKSDFVGQLRSTYNQLEKFHSCCFTDPSQLIIGSGKGPKRGGKAPVAAAKKKPEKGALPPKKDLTRFVKWPKAVQIQRKKRILKQRLKVPPALNQFTKTLDKNLATSLFKMLLKYRPEDKAEKKERLLKRAQAETEGKTVEAKKPIVVKYGLNHVTYLIEQNKAQLVVIAHDVDPIELVVWLPALCRKMEIPYCIVKGKARLGAIVHKKTASVLCLTTVKNEDKMEFSKVLEAIKANFNDKYEEYRKKWGGGIMGSKSQAKTKAKERLLAKEAAQRMT
;
A
#
# COMPACT_ATOMS: atom_id res chain seq x y z
N MET A 1 -15.79 23.15 17.12
CA MET A 1 -14.36 22.84 16.92
C MET A 1 -14.13 22.71 15.43
N HIS A 2 -13.52 23.72 14.80
CA HIS A 2 -13.17 23.68 13.38
C HIS A 2 -12.05 22.66 13.21
N GLY A 3 -12.36 21.52 12.59
CA GLY A 3 -11.34 20.50 12.30
C GLY A 3 -10.41 21.01 11.21
N ALA A 4 -9.11 21.03 11.47
CA ALA A 4 -8.10 21.34 10.46
C ALA A 4 -8.17 20.30 9.32
N GLY A 5 -8.26 20.78 8.08
CA GLY A 5 -8.29 19.93 6.90
C GLY A 5 -6.90 19.35 6.60
N CYS A 6 -6.83 18.06 6.33
CA CYS A 6 -5.60 17.38 5.91
C CYS A 6 -5.78 16.79 4.49
N VAL A 7 -4.78 16.92 3.63
CA VAL A 7 -4.73 16.23 2.33
C VAL A 7 -3.85 14.98 2.48
N VAL A 8 -4.38 13.81 2.12
CA VAL A 8 -3.67 12.54 2.27
C VAL A 8 -3.45 11.90 0.90
N VAL A 9 -2.19 11.64 0.55
CA VAL A 9 -1.84 11.01 -0.74
C VAL A 9 -1.58 9.53 -0.53
N TYR A 10 -2.23 8.69 -1.33
CA TYR A 10 -2.07 7.23 -1.32
C TYR A 10 -1.39 6.74 -2.59
N ARG A 11 -0.48 5.75 -2.48
CA ARG A 11 0.07 5.06 -3.64
C ARG A 11 -0.86 3.94 -4.05
N LEU A 12 -1.60 4.12 -5.14
CA LEU A 12 -2.33 3.01 -5.75
C LEU A 12 -1.34 2.12 -6.49
N LEU A 13 -0.95 1.00 -5.86
CA LEU A 13 -0.31 -0.11 -6.57
C LEU A 13 -1.37 -0.76 -7.46
N VAL A 14 -1.24 -0.56 -8.77
CA VAL A 14 -2.21 -0.90 -9.83
C VAL A 14 -2.59 -2.40 -9.89
N GLU A 15 -2.04 -3.26 -9.04
CA GLU A 15 -2.35 -4.69 -9.06
C GLU A 15 -3.60 -5.11 -8.26
N LYS A 16 -4.19 -4.30 -7.36
CA LYS A 16 -5.30 -4.76 -6.53
C LYS A 16 -6.30 -3.69 -6.11
N ILE A 17 -7.34 -3.48 -6.93
CA ILE A 17 -8.62 -2.94 -6.47
C ILE A 17 -9.56 -4.16 -6.35
N TYR A 18 -9.68 -4.73 -5.15
CA TYR A 18 -10.59 -5.87 -4.93
C TYR A 18 -12.04 -5.39 -4.80
N TYR A 19 -12.90 -5.93 -5.68
CA TYR A 19 -14.33 -6.04 -5.50
C TYR A 19 -14.68 -7.06 -4.40
N THR A 20 -15.81 -6.84 -3.74
CA THR A 20 -16.37 -7.67 -2.67
C THR A 20 -16.68 -9.10 -3.13
N CYS A 21 -16.28 -10.09 -2.33
CA CYS A 21 -16.64 -11.49 -2.52
C CYS A 21 -17.87 -11.85 -1.67
N ARG A 22 -18.94 -12.34 -2.30
CA ARG A 22 -20.08 -12.97 -1.61
C ARG A 22 -19.99 -14.48 -1.79
N CYS A 23 -19.53 -15.19 -0.77
CA CYS A 23 -19.84 -16.60 -0.54
C CYS A 23 -20.03 -16.82 0.96
N GLN A 24 -21.04 -17.62 1.28
CA GLN A 24 -21.53 -17.94 2.60
C GLN A 24 -20.44 -18.59 3.48
N GLY A 25 -20.44 -18.21 4.76
CA GLY A 25 -19.75 -18.93 5.83
C GLY A 25 -18.43 -18.32 6.26
N TYR A 26 -18.49 -17.47 7.30
CA TYR A 26 -17.38 -16.98 8.14
C TYR A 26 -16.24 -16.20 7.44
N SER A 27 -16.29 -14.86 7.51
CA SER A 27 -15.23 -13.96 7.06
C SER A 27 -14.72 -13.06 8.21
N GLN A 28 -13.62 -13.45 8.85
CA GLN A 28 -12.75 -12.47 9.49
C GLN A 28 -11.97 -11.74 8.39
N HIS A 29 -12.23 -10.44 8.22
CA HIS A 29 -11.54 -9.59 7.26
C HIS A 29 -10.13 -9.25 7.78
N CYS A 30 -9.09 -9.74 7.11
CA CYS A 30 -7.78 -9.11 7.18
C CYS A 30 -7.83 -7.83 6.35
N ARG A 31 -7.93 -6.66 7.00
CA ARG A 31 -7.72 -5.37 6.35
C ARG A 31 -6.23 -5.21 6.07
N CYS A 32 -5.84 -5.19 4.80
CA CYS A 32 -4.62 -4.49 4.40
C CYS A 32 -5.06 -3.04 4.15
N GLU A 33 -4.95 -2.19 5.16
CA GLU A 33 -5.23 -0.76 4.97
C GLU A 33 -4.12 -0.16 4.08
N PRO A 34 -4.47 0.62 3.04
CA PRO A 34 -3.47 1.32 2.25
C PRO A 34 -2.76 2.33 3.16
N PHE A 35 -1.45 2.20 3.34
CA PHE A 35 -0.68 3.18 4.08
C PHE A 35 -0.56 4.47 3.26
N PRO A 36 -0.84 5.65 3.85
CA PRO A 36 -0.64 6.93 3.17
C PRO A 36 0.86 7.17 2.92
N ILE A 37 1.21 7.76 1.77
CA ILE A 37 2.59 8.13 1.43
C ILE A 37 3.00 9.37 2.24
N CYS A 38 2.13 10.38 2.23
CA CYS A 38 2.31 11.65 2.91
C CYS A 38 0.95 12.24 3.29
N THR A 39 0.95 13.00 4.38
CA THR A 39 -0.22 13.73 4.89
C THR A 39 0.17 15.20 5.01
N PHE A 40 -0.42 16.04 4.17
CA PHE A 40 -0.24 17.48 4.19
C PHE A 40 -1.22 18.10 5.19
N LYS A 41 -0.70 18.68 6.26
CA LYS A 41 -1.46 19.39 7.29
C LYS A 41 -1.22 20.89 7.11
N GLY A 42 -2.27 21.69 7.06
CA GLY A 42 -2.08 23.15 6.99
C GLY A 42 -3.27 23.96 6.55
N HIS A 43 -4.36 23.35 6.06
CA HIS A 43 -5.59 24.11 5.80
C HIS A 43 -6.30 24.43 7.11
N SER A 44 -6.74 25.68 7.25
CA SER A 44 -7.50 26.11 8.44
C SER A 44 -8.95 25.58 8.43
N ALA A 45 -9.44 25.15 7.27
CA ALA A 45 -10.76 24.55 7.06
C ALA A 45 -10.67 23.20 6.30
N ASN A 46 -11.79 22.49 6.20
CA ASN A 46 -11.86 21.22 5.47
C ASN A 46 -11.56 21.41 3.98
N VAL A 47 -10.78 20.50 3.41
CA VAL A 47 -10.45 20.47 1.98
C VAL A 47 -11.63 19.89 1.20
N VAL A 48 -12.10 20.62 0.18
CA VAL A 48 -13.28 20.25 -0.62
C VAL A 48 -12.88 19.67 -1.97
N SER A 49 -11.80 20.19 -2.54
CA SER A 49 -11.33 19.82 -3.87
C SER A 49 -9.81 19.77 -3.92
N VAL A 50 -9.30 18.82 -4.68
CA VAL A 50 -7.87 18.58 -4.90
C VAL A 50 -7.69 18.26 -6.38
N ASP A 51 -6.59 18.73 -6.98
CA ASP A 51 -6.20 18.38 -8.34
C ASP A 51 -4.67 18.24 -8.46
N PHE A 52 -4.22 17.42 -9.40
CA PHE A 52 -2.79 17.20 -9.67
C PHE A 52 -2.35 18.01 -10.89
N HIS A 53 -1.10 18.45 -10.88
CA HIS A 53 -0.52 19.08 -12.05
C HIS A 53 -0.36 18.04 -13.18
N PRO A 54 -0.76 18.34 -14.43
CA PRO A 54 -0.81 17.35 -15.51
C PRO A 54 0.55 16.83 -15.96
N THR A 55 1.60 17.65 -15.84
CA THR A 55 2.98 17.32 -16.29
C THR A 55 3.98 17.16 -15.16
N ASN A 56 3.70 17.68 -13.96
CA ASN A 56 4.63 17.67 -12.84
C ASN A 56 4.03 16.81 -11.73
N GLU A 57 4.48 15.57 -11.63
CA GLU A 57 3.95 14.59 -10.67
C GLU A 57 4.14 15.02 -9.21
N ASP A 58 5.03 15.98 -8.95
CA ASP A 58 5.35 16.45 -7.61
C ASP A 58 4.43 17.59 -7.12
N LEU A 59 3.66 18.21 -8.01
CA LEU A 59 2.81 19.36 -7.68
C LEU A 59 1.34 18.97 -7.58
N LEU A 60 0.70 19.40 -6.50
CA LEU A 60 -0.75 19.27 -6.31
C LEU A 60 -1.33 20.55 -5.72
N CYS A 61 -2.58 20.87 -6.10
CA CYS A 61 -3.32 21.98 -5.53
C CYS A 61 -4.50 21.46 -4.71
N SER A 62 -4.89 22.23 -3.70
CA SER A 62 -6.02 21.89 -2.84
C SER A 62 -6.73 23.16 -2.42
N GLN A 63 -8.06 23.08 -2.38
CA GLN A 63 -8.91 24.19 -2.00
C GLN A 63 -9.78 23.81 -0.80
N ALA A 64 -9.76 24.66 0.23
CA ALA A 64 -10.59 24.53 1.41
C ALA A 64 -11.92 25.29 1.28
N ILE A 65 -12.87 24.99 2.18
CA ILE A 65 -14.21 25.61 2.22
C ILE A 65 -14.13 27.15 2.31
N ASN A 66 -13.12 27.68 3.00
CA ASN A 66 -12.91 29.11 3.18
C ASN A 66 -12.18 29.77 1.99
N ASN A 67 -12.14 29.12 0.83
CA ASN A 67 -11.47 29.57 -0.39
C ASN A 67 -9.93 29.65 -0.29
N GLU A 68 -9.32 29.14 0.78
CA GLU A 68 -7.86 28.98 0.85
C GLU A 68 -7.41 28.00 -0.24
N LEU A 69 -6.53 28.48 -1.11
CA LEU A 69 -5.86 27.69 -2.14
C LEU A 69 -4.41 27.48 -1.70
N LYS A 70 -4.01 26.21 -1.59
CA LYS A 70 -2.61 25.83 -1.29
C LYS A 70 -2.05 24.96 -2.39
N LEU A 71 -0.82 25.28 -2.79
CA LEU A 71 0.02 24.48 -3.68
C LEU A 71 1.02 23.71 -2.84
N TRP A 72 1.17 22.41 -3.11
CA TRP A 72 2.08 21.53 -2.39
C TRP A 72 3.07 20.87 -3.33
N SER A 73 4.31 20.72 -2.85
CA SER A 73 5.34 19.91 -3.48
C SER A 73 5.55 18.63 -2.67
N ILE A 74 5.51 17.48 -3.34
CA ILE A 74 5.64 16.16 -2.73
C ILE A 74 7.11 15.84 -2.35
N ASN A 75 8.09 16.40 -3.07
CA ASN A 75 9.50 16.00 -2.98
C ASN A 75 10.44 17.01 -2.29
N SER A 76 9.95 18.19 -1.86
CA SER A 76 10.80 19.33 -1.46
C SER A 76 11.72 19.16 -0.24
N THR A 77 11.70 18.03 0.49
CA THR A 77 12.48 17.86 1.73
C THR A 77 13.78 17.06 1.59
N LYS A 78 14.14 16.58 0.39
CA LYS A 78 15.37 15.78 0.25
C LYS A 78 16.67 16.59 0.33
N GLU A 79 16.65 17.91 0.11
CA GLU A 79 17.88 18.70 0.01
C GLU A 79 18.14 19.63 1.22
N ASP A 80 17.11 20.16 1.90
CA ASP A 80 17.33 21.17 2.95
C ASP A 80 17.53 20.63 4.38
N ASN A 81 17.14 19.39 4.68
CA ASN A 81 17.22 18.83 6.04
C ASN A 81 18.47 17.98 6.28
N LYS A 82 19.66 18.57 6.08
CA LYS A 82 20.94 17.96 6.53
C LYS A 82 21.30 18.32 7.97
N HIS A 83 20.56 19.19 8.64
CA HIS A 83 20.83 19.61 10.03
C HIS A 83 19.55 19.64 10.87
N LYS A 84 19.15 18.47 11.38
CA LYS A 84 18.50 18.25 12.70
C LYS A 84 17.99 16.81 12.76
N LYS A 85 18.80 15.92 13.34
CA LYS A 85 18.31 14.70 13.96
C LYS A 85 18.03 15.06 15.42
N ASP A 86 16.80 14.88 15.86
CA ASP A 86 16.42 14.20 17.10
C ASP A 86 14.92 14.46 17.40
N HIS A 87 14.27 13.42 17.90
CA HIS A 87 12.87 13.33 18.37
C HIS A 87 11.77 13.00 17.35
N LEU A 88 10.91 12.07 17.77
CA LEU A 88 9.64 11.67 17.17
C LEU A 88 8.71 12.88 17.05
N HIS A 89 8.74 13.55 15.90
CA HIS A 89 7.73 14.52 15.51
C HIS A 89 7.20 14.16 14.13
N GLU A 90 5.87 14.15 13.99
CA GLU A 90 5.18 14.14 12.71
C GLU A 90 5.74 15.28 11.85
N GLU A 91 6.29 14.96 10.68
CA GLU A 91 6.78 15.96 9.75
C GLU A 91 5.61 16.81 9.24
N GLU A 92 5.53 18.06 9.68
CA GLU A 92 4.55 19.03 9.20
C GLU A 92 4.98 19.53 7.82
N TYR A 93 4.33 19.03 6.76
CA TYR A 93 4.46 19.59 5.43
C TYR A 93 3.73 20.94 5.39
N SER A 94 4.44 22.04 5.16
CA SER A 94 3.83 23.36 4.97
C SER A 94 3.68 23.67 3.47
N GLY A 95 2.44 23.95 3.06
CA GLY A 95 2.12 24.32 1.67
C GLY A 95 2.25 25.82 1.48
N LEU A 96 2.63 26.24 0.27
CA LEU A 96 2.71 27.66 -0.07
C LEU A 96 1.26 28.20 -0.20
N ILE A 97 0.94 29.22 0.61
CA ILE A 97 -0.39 29.84 0.64
C ILE A 97 -0.46 30.83 -0.51
N MET A 98 -1.38 30.61 -1.46
CA MET A 98 -1.53 31.53 -2.61
C MET A 98 -2.64 32.58 -2.41
N CYS A 99 -3.46 32.48 -1.35
CA CYS A 99 -4.44 33.50 -0.99
C CYS A 99 -4.82 33.47 0.50
N GLU A 100 -4.85 34.64 1.14
CA GLU A 100 -5.64 34.93 2.35
C GLU A 100 -6.68 36.00 2.01
N GLY A 101 -7.96 35.76 2.29
CA GLY A 101 -8.98 36.78 2.10
C GLY A 101 -10.43 36.31 2.28
N ALA A 102 -11.09 36.95 3.25
CA ALA A 102 -12.53 36.96 3.58
C ALA A 102 -13.09 35.75 4.37
N SER A 103 -13.25 35.99 5.67
CA SER A 103 -14.08 35.21 6.58
C SER A 103 -15.57 35.32 6.21
N CYS A 104 -16.21 34.18 5.98
CA CYS A 104 -17.66 34.07 5.91
C CYS A 104 -18.11 32.74 6.54
N SER A 105 -19.28 32.76 7.17
CA SER A 105 -19.85 31.67 7.96
C SER A 105 -20.04 30.37 7.15
N PRO A 106 -20.03 29.19 7.81
CA PRO A 106 -20.11 27.91 7.12
C PRO A 106 -21.52 27.67 6.58
N ILE A 107 -21.65 27.53 5.26
CA ILE A 107 -22.90 27.13 4.58
C ILE A 107 -22.72 25.74 3.95
N GLU A 108 -23.82 24.98 3.99
CA GLU A 108 -23.98 23.64 3.46
C GLU A 108 -23.62 23.54 1.97
N THR A 109 -22.63 22.69 1.67
CA THR A 109 -22.45 21.94 0.41
C THR A 109 -22.71 22.69 -0.91
N GLY A 110 -21.66 23.34 -1.43
CA GLY A 110 -21.53 23.59 -2.87
C GLY A 110 -20.63 24.77 -3.24
N GLY A 111 -19.52 24.50 -3.91
CA GLY A 111 -18.92 25.47 -4.84
C GLY A 111 -17.42 25.73 -4.79
N SER A 112 -16.65 25.11 -3.88
CA SER A 112 -15.18 25.24 -3.87
C SER A 112 -14.57 24.13 -4.72
N LEU A 113 -14.26 24.45 -5.97
CA LEU A 113 -13.66 23.55 -6.96
C LEU A 113 -12.35 24.13 -7.50
N VAL A 114 -11.34 23.29 -7.65
CA VAL A 114 -10.06 23.66 -8.26
C VAL A 114 -9.70 22.72 -9.40
N ARG A 115 -9.20 23.26 -10.53
CA ARG A 115 -8.73 22.48 -11.67
C ARG A 115 -7.49 23.09 -12.32
N PHE A 116 -6.48 22.27 -12.60
CA PHE A 116 -5.34 22.65 -13.42
C PHE A 116 -5.70 22.69 -14.90
N GLN A 117 -5.08 23.62 -15.62
CA GLN A 117 -5.08 23.64 -17.07
C GLN A 117 -4.41 22.37 -17.61
N PRO A 118 -5.07 21.55 -18.43
CA PRO A 118 -4.47 20.34 -18.99
C PRO A 118 -3.33 20.66 -19.96
N GLN A 119 -2.43 19.70 -20.17
CA GLN A 119 -1.19 19.79 -20.97
C GLN A 119 -0.11 20.72 -20.41
N GLU A 120 -0.38 22.02 -20.29
CA GLU A 120 0.63 23.00 -19.88
C GLU A 120 0.73 23.16 -18.37
N GLY A 121 -0.39 23.04 -17.64
CA GLY A 121 -0.44 23.14 -16.18
C GLY A 121 -0.14 24.53 -15.60
N ARG A 122 0.16 25.53 -16.45
CA ARG A 122 0.58 26.88 -16.05
C ARG A 122 -0.47 27.68 -15.29
N VAL A 123 -1.76 27.43 -15.56
CA VAL A 123 -2.88 28.15 -14.92
C VAL A 123 -3.73 27.21 -14.07
N VAL A 124 -4.11 27.68 -12.89
CA VAL A 124 -5.09 27.03 -12.01
C VAL A 124 -6.38 27.83 -11.99
N ALA A 125 -7.51 27.19 -12.31
CA ALA A 125 -8.84 27.78 -12.13
C ALA A 125 -9.42 27.33 -10.78
N ALA A 126 -9.75 28.30 -9.92
CA ALA A 126 -10.43 28.05 -8.65
C ALA A 126 -11.77 28.78 -8.61
N ALA A 127 -12.84 28.05 -8.33
CA ALA A 127 -14.15 28.63 -8.09
C ALA A 127 -14.19 29.28 -6.71
N GLN A 128 -14.57 30.55 -6.66
CA GLN A 128 -14.78 31.33 -5.45
C GLN A 128 -16.21 31.87 -5.49
N HIS A 129 -17.14 31.13 -4.87
CA HIS A 129 -18.58 31.42 -4.89
C HIS A 129 -19.16 31.56 -6.30
N HIS A 130 -19.32 32.80 -6.79
CA HIS A 130 -19.94 33.16 -8.07
C HIS A 130 -18.93 33.63 -9.13
N GLN A 131 -17.63 33.56 -8.82
CA GLN A 131 -16.55 33.95 -9.72
C GLN A 131 -15.54 32.81 -9.84
N VAL A 132 -14.80 32.80 -10.95
CA VAL A 132 -13.62 31.93 -11.09
C VAL A 132 -12.38 32.78 -11.04
N ALA A 133 -11.48 32.50 -10.10
CA ALA A 133 -10.16 33.11 -10.07
C ALA A 133 -9.17 32.21 -10.82
N LEU A 134 -8.42 32.81 -11.75
CA LEU A 134 -7.30 32.19 -12.44
C LEU A 134 -6.00 32.58 -11.74
N TYR A 135 -5.17 31.60 -11.41
CA TYR A 135 -3.87 31.78 -10.78
C TYR A 135 -2.77 31.29 -11.71
N ASP A 136 -1.67 32.02 -11.79
CA ASP A 136 -0.45 31.57 -12.47
C ASP A 136 0.38 30.74 -11.48
N VAL A 137 0.74 29.52 -11.87
CA VAL A 137 1.46 28.56 -11.02
C VAL A 137 2.92 28.96 -10.82
N ASP A 138 3.56 29.56 -11.84
CA ASP A 138 4.98 29.91 -11.79
C ASP A 138 5.20 31.18 -10.97
N MET A 139 4.28 32.14 -11.09
CA MET A 139 4.40 33.43 -10.42
C MET A 139 3.71 33.45 -9.04
N GLY A 140 2.79 32.53 -8.76
CA GLY A 140 2.11 32.44 -7.48
C GLY A 140 1.12 33.58 -7.18
N TYR A 141 0.77 34.37 -8.20
CA TYR A 141 -0.17 35.49 -8.08
C TYR A 141 -1.50 35.17 -8.78
N MET A 142 -2.56 35.82 -8.31
CA MET A 142 -3.86 35.79 -8.99
C MET A 142 -3.77 36.61 -10.28
N ARG A 143 -4.05 35.96 -11.42
CA ARG A 143 -3.98 36.57 -12.75
C ARG A 143 -5.23 37.37 -13.08
N GLU A 144 -6.40 36.77 -12.95
CA GLU A 144 -7.67 37.37 -13.36
C GLU A 144 -8.86 36.75 -12.60
N LYS A 145 -9.92 37.54 -12.40
CA LYS A 145 -11.21 37.06 -11.88
C LYS A 145 -12.25 37.09 -13.00
N LEU A 146 -12.79 35.92 -13.34
CA LEU A 146 -13.86 35.74 -14.30
C LEU A 146 -15.21 35.92 -13.59
N GLY A 147 -15.78 37.12 -13.74
CA GLY A 147 -17.12 37.45 -13.27
C GLY A 147 -18.16 37.17 -14.35
N GLY A 148 -19.38 36.79 -13.96
CA GLY A 148 -20.47 36.56 -14.92
C GLY A 148 -21.46 35.47 -14.52
N HIS A 149 -21.24 34.78 -13.40
CA HIS A 149 -22.24 33.87 -12.82
C HIS A 149 -23.08 34.59 -11.77
N LEU A 150 -24.40 34.33 -11.79
CA LEU A 150 -25.37 34.88 -10.84
C LEU A 150 -25.54 33.97 -9.61
N SER A 151 -25.12 32.72 -9.72
CA SER A 151 -25.24 31.70 -8.69
C SER A 151 -23.91 30.96 -8.50
N LEU A 152 -23.85 30.14 -7.45
CA LEU A 152 -22.65 29.37 -7.11
C LEU A 152 -22.25 28.42 -8.25
N ILE A 153 -20.95 28.33 -8.49
CA ILE A 153 -20.40 27.46 -9.51
C ILE A 153 -20.45 26.02 -9.01
N THR A 154 -21.13 25.15 -9.76
CA THR A 154 -21.34 23.74 -9.40
C THR A 154 -20.33 22.81 -10.06
N SER A 155 -19.77 23.19 -11.21
CA SER A 155 -18.81 22.38 -11.96
C SER A 155 -17.92 23.23 -12.86
N MET A 156 -16.69 22.78 -13.06
CA MET A 156 -15.73 23.35 -14.00
C MET A 156 -15.04 22.25 -14.81
N SER A 157 -14.89 22.46 -16.12
CA SER A 157 -14.19 21.53 -17.01
C SER A 157 -13.35 22.31 -18.02
N TRP A 158 -12.09 21.89 -18.18
CA TRP A 158 -11.22 22.34 -19.24
C TRP A 158 -11.42 21.52 -20.50
N ASP A 159 -11.14 22.13 -21.65
CA ASP A 159 -10.93 21.41 -22.91
C ASP A 159 -9.57 20.69 -22.90
N GLN A 160 -9.41 19.65 -23.71
CA GLN A 160 -8.21 18.80 -23.75
C GLN A 160 -6.93 19.57 -24.11
N LEU A 161 -7.06 20.66 -24.87
CA LEU A 161 -5.97 21.56 -25.25
C LEU A 161 -5.72 22.68 -24.22
N GLY A 162 -6.57 22.81 -23.20
CA GLY A 162 -6.43 23.85 -22.16
C GLY A 162 -6.72 25.27 -22.63
N GLN A 163 -7.30 25.46 -23.82
CA GLN A 163 -7.62 26.79 -24.37
C GLN A 163 -9.01 27.29 -23.98
N LEU A 164 -9.94 26.38 -23.72
CA LEU A 164 -11.31 26.69 -23.32
C LEU A 164 -11.60 26.16 -21.92
N LEU A 165 -12.31 26.97 -21.13
CA LEU A 165 -12.80 26.61 -19.81
C LEU A 165 -14.32 26.78 -19.77
N ALA A 166 -15.04 25.71 -19.47
CA ALA A 166 -16.47 25.73 -19.23
C ALA A 166 -16.75 25.77 -17.73
N THR A 167 -17.56 26.73 -17.33
CA THR A 167 -17.96 26.98 -15.95
C THR A 167 -19.48 26.89 -15.88
N VAL A 168 -19.99 26.07 -14.97
CA VAL A 168 -21.43 25.85 -14.80
C VAL A 168 -21.87 26.36 -13.45
N SER A 169 -22.90 27.19 -13.47
CA SER A 169 -23.72 27.54 -12.32
C SER A 169 -25.12 26.97 -12.50
N ALA A 170 -25.95 27.01 -11.45
CA ALA A 170 -27.30 26.42 -11.51
C ALA A 170 -28.16 26.95 -12.66
N GLU A 171 -27.91 28.19 -13.10
CA GLU A 171 -28.74 28.90 -14.08
C GLU A 171 -28.02 29.18 -15.40
N MET A 172 -26.69 29.19 -15.39
CA MET A 172 -25.88 29.63 -16.52
C MET A 172 -24.65 28.76 -16.72
N VAL A 173 -24.31 28.54 -17.99
CA VAL A 173 -23.04 27.95 -18.40
C VAL A 173 -22.27 29.00 -19.17
N ASN A 174 -21.08 29.35 -18.70
CA ASN A 174 -20.20 30.31 -19.37
C ASN A 174 -18.97 29.57 -19.89
N VAL A 175 -18.60 29.85 -21.14
CA VAL A 175 -17.39 29.34 -21.80
C VAL A 175 -16.41 30.47 -22.00
N TRP A 176 -15.19 30.27 -21.50
CA TRP A 176 -14.11 31.23 -21.51
C TRP A 176 -12.98 30.72 -22.40
N ARG A 177 -12.38 31.60 -23.18
CA ARG A 177 -11.14 31.33 -23.91
C ARG A 177 -9.99 31.91 -23.10
N ILE A 178 -9.06 31.04 -22.72
CA ILE A 178 -7.93 31.37 -21.88
C ILE A 178 -6.68 31.29 -22.76
N SER A 179 -5.99 32.42 -22.87
CA SER A 179 -4.71 32.53 -23.57
C SER A 179 -3.59 32.78 -22.56
N SER A 180 -2.34 32.44 -22.90
CA SER A 180 -1.22 32.54 -21.95
C SER A 180 -0.73 33.98 -21.73
N THR A 181 -1.10 34.95 -22.57
CA THR A 181 -0.53 36.31 -22.57
C THR A 181 -1.54 37.46 -22.59
N ARG A 182 -2.82 37.21 -22.89
CA ARG A 182 -3.87 38.25 -22.91
C ARG A 182 -4.92 38.02 -21.82
N LYS A 183 -5.78 39.02 -21.58
CA LYS A 183 -7.00 38.81 -20.78
C LYS A 183 -7.83 37.68 -21.40
N SER A 184 -8.51 36.94 -20.55
CA SER A 184 -9.40 35.87 -21.01
C SER A 184 -10.59 36.46 -21.75
N ASP A 185 -10.96 35.83 -22.87
CA ASP A 185 -12.07 36.27 -23.69
C ASP A 185 -13.32 35.47 -23.34
N PHE A 186 -14.44 36.16 -23.14
CA PHE A 186 -15.74 35.51 -22.99
C PHE A 186 -16.24 35.04 -24.35
N VAL A 187 -16.41 33.72 -24.52
CA VAL A 187 -16.78 33.12 -25.81
C VAL A 187 -18.29 33.03 -25.96
N GLY A 188 -18.99 32.63 -24.90
CA GLY A 188 -20.43 32.47 -24.95
C GLY A 188 -21.05 32.05 -23.63
N GLN A 189 -22.34 32.32 -23.51
CA GLN A 189 -23.15 31.96 -22.35
C GLN A 189 -24.43 31.26 -22.80
N LEU A 190 -24.75 30.17 -22.10
CA LEU A 190 -26.02 29.47 -22.21
C LEU A 190 -26.79 29.72 -20.91
N ARG A 191 -27.96 30.33 -21.02
CA ARG A 191 -28.86 30.59 -19.89
C ARG A 191 -30.07 29.67 -19.99
N SER A 192 -30.50 29.08 -18.88
CA SER A 192 -31.73 28.29 -18.85
C SER A 192 -32.93 29.22 -19.04
N THR A 193 -33.60 29.17 -20.19
CA THR A 193 -34.71 30.08 -20.55
C THR A 193 -36.09 29.42 -20.57
N TYR A 194 -36.24 28.16 -20.12
CA TYR A 194 -37.56 27.51 -20.13
C TYR A 194 -37.86 26.75 -18.83
N ASN A 195 -38.76 27.35 -18.04
CA ASN A 195 -39.26 26.92 -16.73
C ASN A 195 -38.15 26.70 -15.67
N GLN A 196 -38.31 27.33 -14.51
CA GLN A 196 -37.39 27.33 -13.34
C GLN A 196 -37.09 25.93 -12.72
N LEU A 197 -37.36 24.84 -13.43
CA LEU A 197 -37.30 23.45 -13.00
C LEU A 197 -36.08 22.68 -13.53
N GLU A 198 -35.33 23.22 -14.49
CA GLU A 198 -34.13 22.57 -15.06
C GLU A 198 -32.88 23.39 -14.73
N LYS A 199 -32.17 22.95 -13.68
CA LYS A 199 -30.90 23.52 -13.23
C LYS A 199 -29.73 22.73 -13.80
N PHE A 200 -28.67 23.42 -14.18
CA PHE A 200 -27.42 22.79 -14.61
C PHE A 200 -26.60 22.33 -13.40
N HIS A 201 -26.08 21.10 -13.47
CA HIS A 201 -25.36 20.49 -12.34
C HIS A 201 -23.91 20.12 -12.65
N SER A 202 -23.60 19.73 -13.89
CA SER A 202 -22.25 19.29 -14.28
C SER A 202 -21.94 19.63 -15.72
N CYS A 203 -20.66 19.87 -16.01
CA CYS A 203 -20.12 19.99 -17.37
C CYS A 203 -18.94 19.05 -17.56
N CYS A 204 -18.77 18.58 -18.80
CA CYS A 204 -17.57 17.87 -19.22
C CYS A 204 -17.32 18.13 -20.72
N PHE A 205 -16.08 18.46 -21.08
CA PHE A 205 -15.65 18.47 -22.48
C PHE A 205 -15.29 17.05 -22.93
N THR A 206 -15.63 16.73 -24.18
CA THR A 206 -15.30 15.45 -24.84
C THR A 206 -14.48 15.69 -26.11
N ASP A 207 -13.72 14.68 -26.53
CA ASP A 207 -12.96 14.69 -27.79
C ASP A 207 -13.88 14.26 -28.96
N PRO A 208 -14.08 15.06 -30.03
CA PRO A 208 -13.51 16.38 -30.34
C PRO A 208 -14.39 17.57 -29.91
N SER A 209 -13.90 18.39 -28.97
CA SER A 209 -14.39 19.72 -28.53
C SER A 209 -15.90 19.91 -28.33
N GLN A 210 -16.64 18.85 -27.98
CA GLN A 210 -18.06 18.93 -27.62
C GLN A 210 -18.24 19.12 -26.12
N LEU A 211 -19.02 20.12 -25.72
CA LEU A 211 -19.39 20.37 -24.33
C LEU A 211 -20.67 19.61 -23.97
N ILE A 212 -20.57 18.66 -23.05
CA ILE A 212 -21.71 17.94 -22.48
C ILE A 212 -22.14 18.64 -21.20
N ILE A 213 -23.42 19.01 -21.11
CA ILE A 213 -24.03 19.66 -19.95
C ILE A 213 -25.07 18.72 -19.34
N GLY A 214 -24.88 18.35 -18.07
CA GLY A 214 -25.86 17.60 -17.31
C GLY A 214 -26.88 18.53 -16.66
N SER A 215 -28.12 18.53 -17.16
CA SER A 215 -29.29 19.17 -16.54
C SER A 215 -30.19 18.10 -15.90
N GLY A 216 -30.79 18.37 -14.75
CA GLY A 216 -31.67 17.42 -14.07
C GLY A 216 -32.64 18.04 -13.09
N LYS A 217 -33.81 17.41 -12.90
CA LYS A 217 -34.76 17.73 -11.83
C LYS A 217 -34.29 17.11 -10.51
N GLY A 218 -34.19 17.93 -9.46
CA GLY A 218 -33.89 17.45 -8.11
C GLY A 218 -34.89 16.37 -7.65
N PRO A 219 -34.49 15.42 -6.79
CA PRO A 219 -35.30 14.25 -6.49
C PRO A 219 -36.55 14.63 -5.69
N LYS A 220 -37.74 14.41 -6.27
CA LYS A 220 -38.97 14.26 -5.47
C LYS A 220 -38.81 13.04 -4.57
N ARG A 221 -38.59 13.27 -3.27
CA ARG A 221 -38.63 12.22 -2.25
C ARG A 221 -40.01 11.55 -2.32
N GLY A 222 -40.04 10.26 -2.72
CA GLY A 222 -41.23 9.41 -2.57
C GLY A 222 -41.83 8.78 -3.84
N GLY A 223 -41.26 8.95 -5.03
CA GLY A 223 -41.73 8.25 -6.23
C GLY A 223 -40.96 6.96 -6.47
N LYS A 224 -41.62 5.79 -6.52
CA LYS A 224 -41.00 4.56 -7.05
C LYS A 224 -40.42 4.88 -8.42
N ALA A 225 -39.11 4.70 -8.59
CA ALA A 225 -38.47 4.82 -9.90
C ALA A 225 -39.23 3.92 -10.89
N PRO A 226 -39.49 4.36 -12.15
CA PRO A 226 -39.92 3.42 -13.16
C PRO A 226 -38.86 2.32 -13.19
N VAL A 227 -39.29 1.09 -12.94
CA VAL A 227 -38.42 -0.08 -12.90
C VAL A 227 -37.60 -0.05 -14.19
N ALA A 228 -36.31 0.24 -14.08
CA ALA A 228 -35.40 0.14 -15.23
C ALA A 228 -35.61 -1.26 -15.80
N ALA A 229 -36.00 -1.34 -17.07
CA ALA A 229 -36.32 -2.60 -17.74
C ALA A 229 -35.25 -3.61 -17.37
N ALA A 230 -35.66 -4.70 -16.69
CA ALA A 230 -34.73 -5.70 -16.18
C ALA A 230 -33.76 -6.06 -17.31
N LYS A 231 -32.46 -5.84 -17.11
CA LYS A 231 -31.44 -6.18 -18.12
C LYS A 231 -31.66 -7.64 -18.50
N LYS A 232 -32.27 -7.88 -19.67
CA LYS A 232 -32.50 -9.23 -20.19
C LYS A 232 -31.12 -9.89 -20.24
N LYS A 233 -31.02 -11.12 -19.74
CA LYS A 233 -29.79 -11.91 -19.95
C LYS A 233 -29.51 -11.90 -21.46
N PRO A 234 -28.26 -11.67 -21.89
CA PRO A 234 -27.94 -11.60 -23.31
C PRO A 234 -28.56 -12.81 -24.02
N GLU A 235 -29.38 -12.52 -25.03
CA GLU A 235 -29.92 -13.54 -25.92
C GLU A 235 -28.79 -14.35 -26.56
N LYS A 236 -29.10 -15.59 -26.95
CA LYS A 236 -28.15 -16.47 -27.65
C LYS A 236 -27.61 -15.73 -28.89
N GLY A 237 -26.37 -15.25 -28.84
CA GLY A 237 -25.73 -14.51 -29.92
C GLY A 237 -24.89 -13.30 -29.48
N ALA A 238 -25.15 -12.72 -28.31
CA ALA A 238 -24.33 -11.62 -27.79
C ALA A 238 -23.01 -12.11 -27.18
N LEU A 239 -21.93 -11.32 -27.33
CA LEU A 239 -20.64 -11.61 -26.72
C LEU A 239 -20.79 -11.78 -25.20
N PRO A 240 -20.19 -12.82 -24.61
CA PRO A 240 -20.28 -13.04 -23.17
C PRO A 240 -19.59 -11.89 -22.42
N PRO A 241 -20.04 -11.58 -21.19
CA PRO A 241 -19.36 -10.59 -20.36
C PRO A 241 -17.92 -11.03 -20.10
N LYS A 242 -17.01 -10.06 -19.93
CA LYS A 242 -15.63 -10.34 -19.50
C LYS A 242 -15.69 -11.14 -18.20
N LYS A 243 -15.05 -12.31 -18.18
CA LYS A 243 -14.92 -13.19 -17.02
C LYS A 243 -13.47 -13.25 -16.59
N ASP A 244 -13.23 -13.57 -15.32
CA ASP A 244 -11.89 -13.88 -14.85
C ASP A 244 -11.41 -15.19 -15.51
N LEU A 245 -10.43 -15.06 -16.40
CA LEU A 245 -9.82 -16.17 -17.13
C LEU A 245 -8.49 -16.62 -16.50
N THR A 246 -8.05 -16.08 -15.35
CA THR A 246 -6.74 -16.41 -14.74
C THR A 246 -6.52 -17.92 -14.54
N ARG A 247 -7.59 -18.67 -14.27
CA ARG A 247 -7.53 -20.14 -14.18
C ARG A 247 -7.30 -20.85 -15.53
N PHE A 248 -7.80 -20.27 -16.62
CA PHE A 248 -7.83 -20.88 -17.96
C PHE A 248 -6.75 -20.33 -18.91
N VAL A 249 -6.09 -19.24 -18.54
CA VAL A 249 -5.00 -18.64 -19.31
C VAL A 249 -3.84 -19.63 -19.45
N LYS A 250 -3.24 -19.65 -20.64
CA LYS A 250 -1.98 -20.34 -20.90
C LYS A 250 -0.83 -19.56 -20.24
N TRP A 251 -0.42 -20.01 -19.07
CA TRP A 251 0.64 -19.35 -18.30
C TRP A 251 2.02 -19.48 -18.97
N PRO A 252 2.92 -18.48 -18.84
CA PRO A 252 4.32 -18.60 -19.26
C PRO A 252 5.03 -19.80 -18.62
N LYS A 253 6.02 -20.37 -19.32
CA LYS A 253 6.71 -21.60 -18.89
C LYS A 253 7.29 -21.50 -17.46
N ALA A 254 7.90 -20.37 -17.09
CA ALA A 254 8.47 -20.16 -15.75
C ALA A 254 7.42 -20.29 -14.63
N VAL A 255 6.25 -19.67 -14.81
CA VAL A 255 5.13 -19.75 -13.87
C VAL A 255 4.58 -21.18 -13.78
N GLN A 256 4.50 -21.88 -14.93
CA GLN A 256 4.08 -23.28 -14.95
C GLN A 256 5.05 -24.18 -14.17
N ILE A 257 6.36 -24.05 -14.41
CA ILE A 257 7.40 -24.84 -13.73
C ILE A 257 7.35 -24.60 -12.23
N GLN A 258 7.26 -23.35 -11.79
CA GLN A 258 7.17 -23.01 -10.35
C GLN A 258 5.92 -23.61 -9.69
N ARG A 259 4.75 -23.49 -10.34
CA ARG A 259 3.49 -24.06 -9.84
C ARG A 259 3.53 -25.59 -9.83
N LYS A 260 4.03 -26.21 -10.90
CA LYS A 260 4.20 -27.68 -10.99
C LYS A 260 5.19 -28.19 -9.94
N LYS A 261 6.32 -27.51 -9.70
CA LYS A 261 7.28 -27.83 -8.63
C LYS A 261 6.63 -27.85 -7.25
N ARG A 262 5.78 -26.85 -6.95
CA ARG A 262 5.01 -26.81 -5.69
C ARG A 262 4.02 -27.98 -5.58
N ILE A 263 3.30 -28.29 -6.65
CA ILE A 263 2.35 -29.41 -6.69
C ILE A 263 3.09 -30.74 -6.50
N LEU A 264 4.22 -30.92 -7.19
CA LEU A 264 5.03 -32.13 -7.11
C LEU A 264 5.49 -32.40 -5.65
N LYS A 265 5.96 -31.36 -4.94
CA LYS A 265 6.29 -31.45 -3.51
C LYS A 265 5.11 -31.84 -2.61
N GLN A 266 3.87 -31.54 -3.02
CA GLN A 266 2.67 -31.96 -2.28
C GLN A 266 2.25 -33.40 -2.60
N ARG A 267 2.47 -33.85 -3.84
CA ARG A 267 2.04 -35.17 -4.33
C ARG A 267 3.00 -36.28 -3.92
N LEU A 268 4.29 -36.04 -4.05
CA LEU A 268 5.32 -37.00 -3.64
C LEU A 268 5.31 -37.17 -2.12
N LYS A 269 5.67 -38.36 -1.65
CA LYS A 269 5.98 -38.59 -0.23
C LYS A 269 7.30 -37.91 0.06
N VAL A 270 7.28 -36.91 0.95
CA VAL A 270 8.44 -36.12 1.31
C VAL A 270 9.09 -36.73 2.56
N PRO A 271 10.40 -37.05 2.51
CA PRO A 271 11.12 -37.56 3.66
C PRO A 271 10.99 -36.66 4.90
N PRO A 272 10.94 -37.22 6.13
CA PRO A 272 10.80 -36.44 7.35
C PRO A 272 11.85 -35.34 7.54
N ALA A 273 13.10 -35.61 7.12
CA ALA A 273 14.20 -34.65 7.16
C ALA A 273 13.95 -33.38 6.32
N LEU A 274 13.13 -33.46 5.27
CA LEU A 274 12.69 -32.31 4.49
C LEU A 274 11.36 -31.75 4.98
N ASN A 275 10.45 -32.64 5.44
CA ASN A 275 9.13 -32.25 5.92
C ASN A 275 9.19 -31.36 7.17
N GLN A 276 10.20 -31.51 8.03
CA GLN A 276 10.39 -30.65 9.20
C GLN A 276 10.45 -29.15 8.85
N PHE A 277 10.94 -28.76 7.66
CA PHE A 277 10.97 -27.36 7.23
C PHE A 277 9.59 -26.77 6.91
N THR A 278 8.56 -27.62 6.79
CA THR A 278 7.17 -27.16 6.68
C THR A 278 6.60 -26.71 8.03
N LYS A 279 7.18 -27.19 9.13
CA LYS A 279 6.83 -26.85 10.51
C LYS A 279 7.68 -25.65 10.92
N THR A 280 7.12 -24.46 10.74
CA THR A 280 7.80 -23.21 11.06
C THR A 280 7.22 -22.58 12.32
N LEU A 281 7.99 -21.69 12.93
CA LEU A 281 7.56 -20.84 14.05
C LEU A 281 6.24 -20.12 13.72
N ASP A 282 5.37 -20.00 14.71
CA ASP A 282 4.12 -19.26 14.56
C ASP A 282 4.37 -17.76 14.36
N LYS A 283 3.37 -17.05 13.84
CA LYS A 283 3.53 -15.64 13.46
C LYS A 283 3.80 -14.72 14.65
N ASN A 284 3.24 -15.04 15.82
CA ASN A 284 3.32 -14.18 17.00
C ASN A 284 4.71 -14.30 17.63
N LEU A 285 5.15 -15.53 17.89
CA LEU A 285 6.48 -15.81 18.43
C LEU A 285 7.58 -15.36 17.46
N ALA A 286 7.39 -15.53 16.15
CA ALA A 286 8.31 -14.97 15.15
C ALA A 286 8.40 -13.45 15.29
N THR A 287 7.29 -12.74 15.43
CA THR A 287 7.33 -11.27 15.54
C THR A 287 8.10 -10.81 16.78
N SER A 288 7.91 -11.46 17.93
CA SER A 288 8.70 -11.18 19.15
C SER A 288 10.20 -11.45 18.95
N LEU A 289 10.55 -12.59 18.32
CA LEU A 289 11.93 -12.93 17.98
C LEU A 289 12.57 -11.88 17.05
N PHE A 290 11.86 -11.45 16.00
CA PHE A 290 12.37 -10.45 15.06
C PHE A 290 12.52 -9.05 15.68
N LYS A 291 11.64 -8.66 16.61
CA LYS A 291 11.78 -7.41 17.37
C LYS A 291 13.07 -7.39 18.19
N MET A 292 13.39 -8.49 18.85
CA MET A 292 14.65 -8.65 19.57
C MET A 292 15.85 -8.65 18.62
N LEU A 293 15.82 -9.44 17.54
CA LEU A 293 16.92 -9.50 16.57
C LEU A 293 17.22 -8.13 15.93
N LEU A 294 16.23 -7.24 15.84
CA LEU A 294 16.41 -5.87 15.35
C LEU A 294 17.36 -5.05 16.25
N LYS A 295 17.40 -5.31 17.56
CA LYS A 295 18.33 -4.67 18.52
C LYS A 295 19.78 -5.11 18.33
N TYR A 296 20.00 -6.29 17.73
CA TYR A 296 21.30 -6.94 17.57
C TYR A 296 21.80 -6.93 16.12
N ARG A 297 21.29 -6.01 15.28
CA ARG A 297 21.68 -5.94 13.87
C ARG A 297 23.18 -5.67 13.71
N PRO A 298 23.83 -6.31 12.73
CA PRO A 298 25.20 -5.97 12.37
C PRO A 298 25.21 -4.62 11.64
N GLU A 299 26.34 -3.93 11.72
CA GLU A 299 26.52 -2.62 11.10
C GLU A 299 26.30 -2.65 9.59
N ASP A 300 25.72 -1.56 9.09
CA ASP A 300 25.65 -1.28 7.67
C ASP A 300 27.02 -0.89 7.09
N LYS A 301 27.15 -0.93 5.75
CA LYS A 301 28.40 -0.52 5.08
C LYS A 301 28.78 0.94 5.38
N ALA A 302 27.77 1.81 5.48
CA ALA A 302 27.96 3.23 5.80
C ALA A 302 28.41 3.42 7.25
N GLU A 303 27.73 2.78 8.21
CA GLU A 303 28.07 2.81 9.64
C GLU A 303 29.46 2.24 9.89
N LYS A 304 29.82 1.15 9.19
CA LYS A 304 31.18 0.59 9.26
C LYS A 304 32.24 1.59 8.79
N LYS A 305 31.97 2.33 7.71
CA LYS A 305 32.87 3.38 7.20
C LYS A 305 33.01 4.50 8.23
N GLU A 306 31.90 4.97 8.79
CA GLU A 306 31.88 6.02 9.81
C GLU A 306 32.65 5.59 11.08
N ARG A 307 32.47 4.36 11.56
CA ARG A 307 33.23 3.83 12.70
C ARG A 307 34.73 3.81 12.43
N LEU A 308 35.14 3.39 11.22
CA LEU A 308 36.56 3.37 10.86
C LEU A 308 37.16 4.78 10.81
N LEU A 309 36.42 5.76 10.28
CA LEU A 309 36.85 7.17 10.26
C LEU A 309 36.97 7.74 11.67
N LYS A 310 35.96 7.53 12.53
CA LYS A 310 35.98 7.98 13.93
C LYS A 310 37.12 7.33 14.71
N ARG A 311 37.38 6.05 14.46
CA ARG A 311 38.49 5.34 15.10
C ARG A 311 39.84 5.88 14.65
N ALA A 312 40.03 6.10 13.35
CA ALA A 312 41.26 6.70 12.82
C ALA A 312 41.50 8.10 13.40
N GLN A 313 40.45 8.93 13.50
CA GLN A 313 40.53 10.25 14.13
C GLN A 313 40.90 10.17 15.62
N ALA A 314 40.27 9.28 16.37
CA ALA A 314 40.56 9.10 17.79
C ALA A 314 41.98 8.57 18.04
N GLU A 315 42.47 7.69 17.17
CA GLU A 315 43.85 7.17 17.21
C GLU A 315 44.86 8.29 16.88
N THR A 316 44.57 9.17 15.91
CA THR A 316 45.43 10.35 15.62
C THR A 316 45.43 11.38 16.74
N GLU A 317 44.34 11.52 17.48
CA GLU A 317 44.24 12.40 18.66
C GLU A 317 44.86 11.79 19.93
N GLY A 318 45.46 10.60 19.86
CA GLY A 318 46.11 9.94 21.00
C GLY A 318 45.15 9.43 22.07
N LYS A 319 43.83 9.38 21.81
CA LYS A 319 42.84 8.83 22.74
C LYS A 319 42.80 7.31 22.59
N THR A 320 42.97 6.59 23.71
CA THR A 320 42.86 5.12 23.72
C THR A 320 41.42 4.69 23.46
N VAL A 321 41.17 4.08 22.29
CA VAL A 321 39.84 3.60 21.91
C VAL A 321 39.59 2.22 22.49
N GLU A 322 39.15 2.14 23.76
CA GLU A 322 38.61 0.89 24.33
C GLU A 322 37.22 0.60 23.75
N ALA A 323 37.19 0.01 22.55
CA ALA A 323 35.94 -0.42 21.95
C ALA A 323 35.46 -1.73 22.59
N LYS A 324 34.46 -1.65 23.47
CA LYS A 324 33.72 -2.83 23.97
C LYS A 324 33.25 -3.67 22.77
N LYS A 325 33.52 -4.98 22.81
CA LYS A 325 33.21 -5.90 21.72
C LYS A 325 31.71 -5.84 21.39
N PRO A 326 31.33 -5.51 20.15
CA PRO A 326 29.92 -5.34 19.81
C PRO A 326 29.19 -6.69 19.85
N ILE A 327 28.04 -6.69 20.53
CA ILE A 327 27.12 -7.84 20.58
C ILE A 327 26.19 -7.72 19.39
N VAL A 328 26.38 -8.60 18.40
CA VAL A 328 25.61 -8.61 17.15
C VAL A 328 25.20 -10.03 16.79
N VAL A 329 24.12 -10.17 16.03
CA VAL A 329 23.76 -11.45 15.41
C VAL A 329 24.90 -11.93 14.52
N LYS A 330 25.23 -13.21 14.65
CA LYS A 330 26.15 -13.87 13.73
C LYS A 330 25.35 -14.51 12.61
N TYR A 331 25.90 -14.49 11.41
CA TYR A 331 25.22 -14.95 10.21
C TYR A 331 26.21 -15.63 9.26
N GLY A 332 25.65 -16.41 8.34
CA GLY A 332 26.41 -17.19 7.37
C GLY A 332 26.56 -18.65 7.82
N LEU A 333 26.42 -19.57 6.86
CA LEU A 333 26.35 -21.00 7.13
C LEU A 333 27.59 -21.51 7.86
N ASN A 334 28.78 -21.27 7.30
CA ASN A 334 30.06 -21.75 7.86
C ASN A 334 30.37 -21.13 9.23
N HIS A 335 30.02 -19.86 9.43
CA HIS A 335 30.27 -19.19 10.69
C HIS A 335 29.34 -19.68 11.80
N VAL A 336 28.04 -19.82 11.50
CA VAL A 336 27.06 -20.31 12.48
C VAL A 336 27.34 -21.76 12.86
N THR A 337 27.74 -22.59 11.90
CA THR A 337 28.04 -24.01 12.13
C THR A 337 29.25 -24.19 13.04
N TYR A 338 30.32 -23.45 12.81
CA TYR A 338 31.43 -23.37 13.76
C TYR A 338 30.99 -22.97 15.17
N LEU A 339 30.10 -21.98 15.31
CA LEU A 339 29.60 -21.55 16.62
C LEU A 339 28.71 -22.60 17.31
N ILE A 340 27.99 -23.43 16.55
CA ILE A 340 27.21 -24.56 17.06
C ILE A 340 28.15 -25.64 17.58
N GLU A 341 29.17 -26.02 16.81
CA GLU A 341 30.16 -27.03 17.19
C GLU A 341 30.96 -26.62 18.43
N GLN A 342 31.23 -25.33 18.58
CA GLN A 342 31.90 -24.76 19.76
C GLN A 342 30.97 -24.55 20.96
N ASN A 343 29.68 -24.90 20.84
CA ASN A 343 28.64 -24.66 21.84
C ASN A 343 28.56 -23.18 22.32
N LYS A 344 28.85 -22.24 21.41
CA LYS A 344 28.82 -20.79 21.68
C LYS A 344 27.51 -20.15 21.26
N ALA A 345 26.71 -20.83 20.44
CA ALA A 345 25.40 -20.35 20.01
C ALA A 345 24.35 -20.65 21.08
N GLN A 346 23.59 -19.64 21.50
CA GLN A 346 22.48 -19.80 22.45
C GLN A 346 21.16 -20.11 21.72
N LEU A 347 20.97 -19.52 20.53
CA LEU A 347 19.82 -19.77 19.66
C LEU A 347 20.24 -19.75 18.20
N VAL A 348 19.73 -20.71 17.43
CA VAL A 348 19.92 -20.79 15.97
C VAL A 348 18.58 -20.60 15.25
N VAL A 349 18.57 -19.69 14.27
CA VAL A 349 17.39 -19.38 13.44
C VAL A 349 17.67 -19.82 12.00
N ILE A 350 16.87 -20.76 11.50
CA ILE A 350 17.03 -21.38 10.18
C ILE A 350 15.90 -20.94 9.26
N ALA A 351 16.21 -20.53 8.03
CA ALA A 351 15.18 -20.25 7.03
C ALA A 351 14.58 -21.53 6.43
N HIS A 352 13.26 -21.54 6.21
CA HIS A 352 12.57 -22.68 5.59
C HIS A 352 12.70 -22.82 4.07
N ASP A 353 13.12 -21.75 3.37
CA ASP A 353 13.05 -21.56 1.91
C ASP A 353 14.42 -21.38 1.26
N VAL A 354 15.45 -21.99 1.85
CA VAL A 354 16.80 -22.04 1.28
C VAL A 354 16.81 -22.92 0.03
N ASP A 355 17.56 -22.48 -0.98
CA ASP A 355 17.73 -23.16 -2.26
C ASP A 355 19.21 -23.00 -2.61
N PRO A 356 20.01 -24.09 -2.71
CA PRO A 356 19.67 -25.50 -2.51
C PRO A 356 19.38 -25.89 -1.04
N ILE A 357 18.50 -26.87 -0.82
CA ILE A 357 18.02 -27.24 0.53
C ILE A 357 19.08 -28.03 1.32
N GLU A 358 19.94 -28.77 0.60
CA GLU A 358 21.03 -29.61 1.08
C GLU A 358 21.96 -28.86 2.03
N LEU A 359 22.11 -27.55 1.83
CA LEU A 359 22.90 -26.67 2.69
C LEU A 359 22.38 -26.57 4.12
N VAL A 360 21.09 -26.78 4.35
CA VAL A 360 20.45 -26.60 5.66
C VAL A 360 19.79 -27.85 6.21
N VAL A 361 19.59 -28.92 5.43
CA VAL A 361 18.89 -30.15 5.88
C VAL A 361 19.50 -30.73 7.16
N TRP A 362 20.82 -30.67 7.30
CA TRP A 362 21.57 -31.25 8.42
C TRP A 362 21.64 -30.35 9.66
N LEU A 363 21.31 -29.05 9.54
CA LEU A 363 21.42 -28.10 10.65
C LEU A 363 20.53 -28.46 11.86
N PRO A 364 19.24 -28.83 11.70
CA PRO A 364 18.42 -29.25 12.83
C PRO A 364 19.02 -30.45 13.58
N ALA A 365 19.62 -31.39 12.85
CA ALA A 365 20.26 -32.57 13.43
C ALA A 365 21.52 -32.18 14.23
N LEU A 366 22.33 -31.26 13.68
CA LEU A 366 23.51 -30.74 14.37
C LEU A 366 23.12 -29.97 15.65
N CYS A 367 22.14 -29.06 15.56
CA CYS A 367 21.68 -28.29 16.73
C CYS A 367 21.17 -29.22 17.84
N ARG A 368 20.43 -30.28 17.48
CA ARG A 368 19.99 -31.28 18.46
C ARG A 368 21.15 -32.05 19.08
N LYS A 369 22.13 -32.49 18.28
CA LYS A 369 23.30 -33.23 18.78
C LYS A 369 24.09 -32.41 19.80
N MET A 370 24.17 -31.10 19.60
CA MET A 370 24.83 -30.16 20.52
C MET A 370 23.90 -29.60 21.60
N GLU A 371 22.64 -30.06 21.66
CA GLU A 371 21.60 -29.59 22.60
C GLU A 371 21.26 -28.09 22.52
N ILE A 372 21.55 -27.45 21.39
CA ILE A 372 21.30 -26.03 21.17
C ILE A 372 19.85 -25.81 20.69
N PRO A 373 19.08 -24.89 21.30
CA PRO A 373 17.77 -24.49 20.82
C PRO A 373 17.82 -23.96 19.39
N TYR A 374 16.94 -24.47 18.52
CA TYR A 374 16.83 -23.99 17.14
C TYR A 374 15.38 -23.75 16.75
N CYS A 375 15.16 -22.83 15.82
CA CYS A 375 13.85 -22.58 15.24
C CYS A 375 13.92 -22.49 13.72
N ILE A 376 12.86 -22.94 13.05
CA ILE A 376 12.69 -22.79 11.61
C ILE A 376 11.70 -21.66 11.36
N VAL A 377 12.11 -20.65 10.60
CA VAL A 377 11.34 -19.42 10.37
C VAL A 377 11.00 -19.25 8.89
N LYS A 378 9.84 -18.63 8.62
CA LYS A 378 9.40 -18.32 7.26
C LYS A 378 10.16 -17.11 6.68
N GLY A 379 10.81 -17.34 5.55
CA GLY A 379 11.37 -16.31 4.67
C GLY A 379 12.84 -15.99 4.93
N LYS A 380 13.73 -16.51 4.08
CA LYS A 380 15.17 -16.16 4.06
C LYS A 380 15.42 -14.69 3.78
N ALA A 381 14.51 -14.03 3.04
CA ALA A 381 14.55 -12.60 2.79
C ALA A 381 14.33 -11.79 4.10
N ARG A 382 13.45 -12.27 4.99
CA ARG A 382 13.19 -11.63 6.28
C ARG A 382 14.39 -11.75 7.22
N LEU A 383 15.09 -12.88 7.21
CA LEU A 383 16.38 -13.02 7.91
C LEU A 383 17.47 -12.11 7.29
N GLY A 384 17.49 -12.01 5.95
CA GLY A 384 18.40 -11.14 5.21
C GLY A 384 18.27 -9.66 5.59
N ALA A 385 17.03 -9.19 5.77
CA ALA A 385 16.74 -7.81 6.15
C ALA A 385 17.39 -7.40 7.48
N ILE A 386 17.44 -8.30 8.47
CA ILE A 386 18.13 -8.04 9.76
C ILE A 386 19.60 -7.71 9.50
N VAL A 387 20.27 -8.50 8.66
CA VAL A 387 21.72 -8.41 8.41
C VAL A 387 22.10 -7.52 7.23
N HIS A 388 21.15 -6.74 6.71
CA HIS A 388 21.36 -5.84 5.57
C HIS A 388 21.84 -6.57 4.30
N LYS A 389 21.31 -7.79 4.07
CA LYS A 389 21.54 -8.60 2.87
C LYS A 389 20.22 -8.94 2.19
N LYS A 390 20.27 -9.27 0.89
CA LYS A 390 19.08 -9.73 0.15
C LYS A 390 18.47 -10.99 0.78
N THR A 391 19.31 -11.90 1.25
CA THR A 391 18.91 -13.17 1.87
C THR A 391 19.92 -13.61 2.92
N ALA A 392 19.45 -14.26 3.97
CA ALA A 392 20.28 -15.01 4.91
C ALA A 392 19.67 -16.40 5.16
N SER A 393 20.49 -17.44 5.11
CA SER A 393 20.04 -18.82 5.33
C SER A 393 19.90 -19.15 6.81
N VAL A 394 20.84 -18.65 7.64
CA VAL A 394 20.93 -18.93 9.07
C VAL A 394 21.42 -17.69 9.81
N LEU A 395 20.86 -17.46 11.00
CA LEU A 395 21.32 -16.49 11.98
C LEU A 395 21.55 -17.20 13.32
N CYS A 396 22.46 -16.72 14.16
CA CYS A 396 22.54 -17.14 15.55
C CYS A 396 22.87 -15.99 16.50
N LEU A 397 22.42 -16.14 17.74
CA LEU A 397 22.80 -15.29 18.87
C LEU A 397 23.80 -16.06 19.73
N THR A 398 24.96 -15.46 19.98
CA THR A 398 25.98 -16.03 20.88
C THR A 398 25.87 -15.48 22.29
N THR A 399 25.49 -14.22 22.42
CA THR A 399 25.28 -13.54 23.69
C THR A 399 24.20 -12.49 23.52
N VAL A 400 23.48 -12.21 24.60
CA VAL A 400 22.38 -11.24 24.68
C VAL A 400 22.69 -10.25 25.80
N LYS A 401 22.27 -9.01 25.67
CA LYS A 401 22.39 -7.99 26.74
C LYS A 401 21.56 -8.42 27.95
N ASN A 402 21.95 -7.96 29.13
CA ASN A 402 21.26 -8.34 30.36
C ASN A 402 19.79 -7.90 30.38
N GLU A 403 19.47 -6.75 29.80
CA GLU A 403 18.12 -6.19 29.66
C GLU A 403 17.18 -7.12 28.88
N ASP A 404 17.67 -7.74 27.80
CA ASP A 404 16.88 -8.59 26.91
C ASP A 404 16.85 -10.06 27.36
N LYS A 405 17.61 -10.42 28.41
CA LYS A 405 17.82 -11.82 28.83
C LYS A 405 16.52 -12.49 29.26
N MET A 406 15.63 -11.78 29.97
CA MET A 406 14.34 -12.32 30.39
C MET A 406 13.40 -12.61 29.22
N GLU A 407 13.33 -11.69 28.24
CA GLU A 407 12.54 -11.90 27.03
C GLU A 407 13.11 -13.05 26.18
N PHE A 408 14.44 -13.13 26.12
CA PHE A 408 15.14 -14.18 25.40
C PHE A 408 14.88 -15.57 25.99
N SER A 409 14.91 -15.74 27.31
CA SER A 409 14.59 -17.02 27.96
C SER A 409 13.17 -17.48 27.65
N LYS A 410 12.18 -16.58 27.67
CA LYS A 410 10.79 -16.91 27.31
C LYS A 410 10.67 -17.41 25.86
N VAL A 411 11.38 -16.75 24.94
CA VAL A 411 11.41 -17.15 23.52
C VAL A 411 12.13 -18.49 23.35
N LEU A 412 13.23 -18.71 24.08
CA LEU A 412 14.00 -19.97 24.07
C LEU A 412 13.15 -21.16 24.54
N GLU A 413 12.43 -21.03 25.66
CA GLU A 413 11.57 -22.08 26.20
C GLU A 413 10.46 -22.44 25.20
N ALA A 414 9.79 -21.44 24.63
CA ALA A 414 8.76 -21.65 23.63
C ALA A 414 9.30 -22.30 22.35
N ILE A 415 10.53 -21.99 21.95
CA ILE A 415 11.19 -22.60 20.79
C ILE A 415 11.58 -24.06 21.10
N LYS A 416 12.19 -24.32 22.26
CA LYS A 416 12.63 -25.65 22.67
C LYS A 416 11.47 -26.65 22.69
N ALA A 417 10.33 -26.23 23.28
CA ALA A 417 9.09 -27.01 23.32
C ALA A 417 8.49 -27.30 21.93
N ASN A 418 8.76 -26.45 20.93
CA ASN A 418 8.19 -26.58 19.60
C ASN A 418 9.08 -27.35 18.61
N PHE A 419 10.40 -27.34 18.81
CA PHE A 419 11.38 -27.88 17.87
C PHE A 419 12.22 -28.99 18.49
N ASN A 420 13.07 -28.66 19.48
CA ASN A 420 14.01 -29.61 20.08
C ASN A 420 13.31 -30.80 20.73
N ASP A 421 12.29 -30.55 21.56
CA ASP A 421 11.58 -31.60 22.31
C ASP A 421 10.70 -32.47 21.38
N LYS A 422 10.21 -31.87 20.28
CA LYS A 422 9.39 -32.55 19.26
C LYS A 422 10.21 -33.15 18.10
N TYR A 423 11.53 -33.13 18.17
CA TYR A 423 12.38 -33.57 17.06
C TYR A 423 12.13 -35.02 16.68
N GLU A 424 12.04 -35.94 17.66
CA GLU A 424 11.81 -37.37 17.39
C GLU A 424 10.46 -37.63 16.71
N GLU A 425 9.45 -36.84 17.08
CA GLU A 425 8.14 -36.89 16.43
C GLU A 425 8.25 -36.43 14.96
N TYR A 426 8.96 -35.33 14.71
CA TYR A 426 9.16 -34.83 13.34
C TYR A 426 10.00 -35.76 12.48
N ARG A 427 10.98 -36.47 13.06
CA ARG A 427 11.81 -37.46 12.35
C ARG A 427 11.01 -38.64 11.83
N LYS A 428 9.87 -38.97 12.45
CA LYS A 428 8.99 -40.08 12.03
C LYS A 428 7.88 -39.62 11.09
N LYS A 429 7.53 -38.33 11.08
CA LYS A 429 6.42 -37.78 10.30
C LYS A 429 6.81 -37.48 8.85
N TRP A 430 6.39 -38.37 7.96
CA TRP A 430 6.43 -38.15 6.52
C TRP A 430 5.51 -37.00 6.10
N GLY A 431 5.93 -36.26 5.07
CA GLY A 431 5.15 -35.18 4.47
C GLY A 431 4.59 -35.55 3.10
N GLY A 432 3.80 -34.64 2.53
CA GLY A 432 3.26 -34.79 1.18
C GLY A 432 2.20 -35.88 1.08
N GLY A 433 2.11 -36.54 -0.08
CA GLY A 433 1.05 -37.53 -0.37
C GLY A 433 -0.35 -36.93 -0.49
N ILE A 434 -0.48 -35.61 -0.61
CA ILE A 434 -1.77 -34.92 -0.69
C ILE A 434 -2.23 -34.96 -2.14
N MET A 435 -3.37 -35.57 -2.43
CA MET A 435 -3.96 -35.59 -3.78
C MET A 435 -4.60 -34.24 -4.18
N GLY A 436 -4.90 -34.07 -5.46
CA GLY A 436 -5.55 -32.84 -5.95
C GLY A 436 -7.00 -32.71 -5.48
N SER A 437 -7.48 -31.47 -5.33
CA SER A 437 -8.84 -31.18 -4.86
C SER A 437 -9.93 -31.88 -5.69
N LYS A 438 -9.79 -31.93 -7.02
CA LYS A 438 -10.71 -32.68 -7.91
C LYS A 438 -10.73 -34.18 -7.59
N SER A 439 -9.57 -34.77 -7.30
CA SER A 439 -9.47 -36.18 -6.94
C SER A 439 -10.06 -36.44 -5.56
N GLN A 440 -9.71 -35.61 -4.56
CA GLN A 440 -10.26 -35.70 -3.21
C GLN A 440 -11.79 -35.58 -3.20
N ALA A 441 -12.33 -34.62 -3.97
CA ALA A 441 -13.78 -34.45 -4.10
C ALA A 441 -14.45 -35.67 -4.75
N LYS A 442 -13.84 -36.25 -5.79
CA LYS A 442 -14.34 -37.48 -6.43
C LYS A 442 -14.36 -38.66 -5.46
N THR A 443 -13.27 -38.86 -4.70
CA THR A 443 -13.18 -39.94 -3.70
C THR A 443 -14.22 -39.73 -2.59
N LYS A 444 -14.32 -38.52 -2.04
CA LYS A 444 -15.30 -38.18 -1.00
C LYS A 444 -16.75 -38.36 -1.47
N ALA A 445 -17.04 -38.01 -2.72
CA ALA A 445 -18.37 -38.23 -3.30
C ALA A 445 -18.67 -39.73 -3.44
N LYS A 446 -17.69 -40.54 -3.86
CA LYS A 446 -17.82 -41.99 -3.94
C LYS A 446 -18.03 -42.63 -2.57
N GLU A 447 -17.23 -42.24 -1.57
CA GLU A 447 -17.37 -42.70 -0.18
C GLU A 447 -18.76 -42.38 0.39
N ARG A 448 -19.26 -41.16 0.14
CA ARG A 448 -20.60 -40.75 0.58
C ARG A 448 -21.70 -41.60 -0.06
N LEU A 449 -21.57 -41.96 -1.33
CA LEU A 449 -22.54 -42.82 -2.01
C LEU A 449 -22.52 -44.23 -1.45
N LEU A 450 -21.34 -44.83 -1.27
CA LEU A 450 -21.18 -46.16 -0.68
C LEU A 450 -21.71 -46.21 0.76
N ALA A 451 -21.43 -45.18 1.57
CA ALA A 451 -21.95 -45.10 2.93
C ALA A 451 -23.49 -44.99 2.95
N LYS A 452 -24.08 -44.26 2.00
CA LYS A 452 -25.53 -44.18 1.85
C LYS A 452 -26.13 -45.52 1.45
N GLU A 453 -25.52 -46.22 0.50
CA GLU A 453 -25.95 -47.56 0.05
C GLU A 453 -25.84 -48.60 1.19
N ALA A 454 -24.74 -48.59 1.94
CA ALA A 454 -24.56 -49.48 3.08
C ALA A 454 -25.57 -49.20 4.20
N ALA A 455 -25.82 -47.92 4.51
CA ALA A 455 -26.83 -47.55 5.51
C ALA A 455 -28.23 -48.02 5.10
N GLN A 456 -28.58 -47.88 3.82
CA GLN A 456 -29.86 -48.36 3.27
C GLN A 456 -30.00 -49.88 3.25
N ARG A 457 -28.89 -50.63 3.22
CA ARG A 457 -28.90 -52.11 3.31
C ARG A 457 -28.98 -52.63 4.75
N MET A 458 -28.60 -51.81 5.72
CA MET A 458 -28.60 -52.18 7.15
C MET A 458 -29.93 -51.84 7.85
N THR A 459 -30.74 -50.98 7.24
CA THR A 459 -32.15 -50.73 7.60
C THR A 459 -33.06 -51.60 6.76
#